data_AF-A0A2M7BI20-F1
#
_entry.id   AF-A0A2M7BI20-F1
#
_cell.length_a   1.000
_cell.length_b   1.000
_cell.length_c   1.000
_cell.angle_alpha   90.00
_cell.angle_beta   90.00
_cell.angle_gamma   90.00
#
_symmetry.space_group_name_H-M   'P 1'
#
loop_
_entity.id
_entity.type
_entity.pdbx_description
1 polymer ?
#
loop_
_entity_poly.entity_id
_entity_poly.type
_entity_poly.pdbx_seq_one_letter_code
_entity_poly.pdbx_strand_id
1 'polypeptide(L)'
;WLQPEAEQSYRALMEAYISATYGRKDTPATILQSLVTIVNSYIDDDALSFALASKRYRLAILTSRAEHLTASDRPWVQKAGFILGFLANALHPSLVHRFAERIVFYYGARPPDFCLRKGFRGRFFPLSEVNFKAAVIASGAIPIAVAGVRDIFGAPDGVYRDGGLIDYHINQDYRTRNGGLTLFFHHQERIIPGWLDKGLKRRRPPEGFLDSVVMVYPSEGFVERLPDGRIPDRGDFETFIDDPATRIANWRRTVALSESLGEEFLELIAGGRLQDVVERL
;
A
#
# COMPACT_ATOMS: atom_id res chain seq x y z
N TRP A 1 -12.97 3.99 -13.03
CA TRP A 1 -12.31 4.95 -12.13
C TRP A 1 -13.10 5.02 -10.83
N LEU A 2 -12.44 5.26 -9.70
CA LEU A 2 -13.07 5.21 -8.37
C LEU A 2 -14.06 6.37 -8.14
N GLN A 3 -14.05 7.43 -8.94
CA GLN A 3 -15.02 8.54 -8.83
C GLN A 3 -15.11 9.33 -10.14
N PRO A 4 -16.13 10.18 -10.32
CA PRO A 4 -16.16 11.19 -11.38
C PRO A 4 -14.89 12.06 -11.39
N GLU A 5 -14.56 12.67 -12.53
CA GLU A 5 -13.38 13.56 -12.63
C GLU A 5 -12.08 12.93 -12.08
N ALA A 6 -11.79 11.71 -12.53
CA ALA A 6 -10.74 10.87 -11.95
C ALA A 6 -9.34 11.52 -11.93
N GLU A 7 -8.99 12.27 -12.98
CA GLU A 7 -7.71 12.97 -13.06
C GLU A 7 -7.62 14.12 -12.05
N GLN A 8 -8.68 14.93 -11.94
CA GLN A 8 -8.75 16.01 -10.96
C GLN A 8 -8.68 15.48 -9.54
N SER A 9 -9.44 14.42 -9.26
CA SER A 9 -9.41 13.73 -7.97
C SER A 9 -8.00 13.22 -7.65
N TYR A 10 -7.36 12.53 -8.60
CA TYR A 10 -5.99 12.04 -8.42
C TYR A 10 -4.99 13.18 -8.14
N ARG A 11 -5.10 14.31 -8.87
CA ARG A 11 -4.28 15.50 -8.62
C ARG A 11 -4.53 16.10 -7.23
N ALA A 12 -5.78 16.12 -6.75
CA ALA A 12 -6.12 16.58 -5.40
C ALA A 12 -5.50 15.69 -4.32
N LEU A 13 -5.56 14.36 -4.47
CA LEU A 13 -4.89 13.42 -3.57
C LEU A 13 -3.38 13.65 -3.55
N MET A 14 -2.78 13.73 -4.73
CA MET A 14 -1.35 13.89 -4.91
C MET A 14 -0.87 15.20 -4.28
N GLU A 15 -1.54 16.31 -4.56
CA GLU A 15 -1.19 17.61 -4.00
C GLU A 15 -1.39 17.66 -2.48
N ALA A 16 -2.48 17.11 -1.96
CA ALA A 16 -2.73 17.03 -0.52
C ALA A 16 -1.65 16.22 0.21
N TYR A 17 -1.23 15.09 -0.36
CA TYR A 17 -0.18 14.25 0.22
C TYR A 17 1.20 14.91 0.12
N ILE A 18 1.55 15.50 -1.04
CA ILE A 18 2.82 16.19 -1.24
C ILE A 18 2.94 17.38 -0.30
N SER A 19 1.88 18.17 -0.15
CA SER A 19 1.90 19.38 0.68
C SER A 19 1.69 19.13 2.17
N ALA A 20 1.39 17.90 2.60
CA ALA A 20 1.27 17.55 4.01
C ALA A 20 2.55 17.86 4.77
N THR A 21 2.46 18.49 5.93
CA THR A 21 3.60 18.81 6.80
C THR A 21 3.37 18.25 8.20
N TYR A 22 4.46 17.79 8.81
CA TYR A 22 4.47 17.28 10.17
C TYR A 22 5.62 17.93 10.92
N GLY A 23 5.42 18.22 12.20
CA GLY A 23 6.41 18.76 13.10
C GLY A 23 6.79 17.78 14.21
N ARG A 24 7.82 18.11 14.98
CA ARG A 24 8.35 17.28 16.09
C ARG A 24 7.34 17.02 17.21
N LYS A 25 6.23 17.78 17.26
CA LYS A 25 5.15 17.63 18.24
C LYS A 25 3.99 16.78 17.74
N ASP A 26 3.98 16.41 16.46
CA ASP A 26 2.95 15.54 15.92
C ASP A 26 2.99 14.17 16.58
N THR A 27 1.79 13.64 16.78
CA THR A 27 1.57 12.35 17.42
C THR A 27 0.95 11.40 16.42
N PRO A 28 0.98 10.08 16.66
CA PRO A 28 0.30 9.12 15.79
C PRO A 28 -1.17 9.45 15.55
N ALA A 29 -1.84 10.09 16.53
CA ALA A 29 -3.23 10.52 16.39
C ALA A 29 -3.39 11.76 15.49
N THR A 30 -2.50 12.75 15.59
CA THR A 30 -2.57 13.93 14.70
C THR A 30 -2.21 13.57 13.26
N ILE A 31 -1.23 12.67 13.07
CA ILE A 31 -0.88 12.14 11.74
C ILE A 31 -2.05 11.34 11.15
N LEU A 32 -2.74 10.52 11.95
CA LEU A 32 -3.94 9.82 11.48
C LEU A 32 -5.02 10.81 11.01
N GLN A 33 -5.25 11.91 11.73
CA GLN A 33 -6.21 12.93 11.31
C GLN A 33 -5.77 13.65 10.03
N SER A 34 -4.47 13.87 9.83
CA SER A 34 -3.96 14.37 8.56
C SER A 34 -4.26 13.41 7.40
N LEU A 35 -4.06 12.10 7.58
CA LEU A 35 -4.42 11.09 6.57
C LEU A 35 -5.93 11.06 6.29
N VAL A 36 -6.77 11.21 7.31
CA VAL A 36 -8.23 11.35 7.14
C VAL A 36 -8.54 12.55 6.22
N THR A 37 -7.92 13.70 6.48
CA THR A 37 -8.09 14.91 5.66
C THR A 37 -7.62 14.69 4.22
N ILE A 38 -6.47 14.05 4.01
CA ILE A 38 -5.94 13.74 2.67
C ILE A 38 -6.87 12.79 1.90
N VAL A 39 -7.40 11.75 2.55
CA VAL A 39 -8.35 10.83 1.92
C VAL A 39 -9.67 11.54 1.60
N ASN A 40 -10.13 12.43 2.47
CA ASN A 40 -11.34 13.21 2.25
C ASN A 40 -11.20 14.27 1.15
N SER A 41 -9.99 14.78 0.87
CA SER A 41 -9.76 15.66 -0.28
C SER A 41 -9.72 14.92 -1.61
N TYR A 42 -9.52 13.60 -1.56
CA TYR A 42 -9.55 12.75 -2.74
C TYR A 42 -10.96 12.30 -3.06
N ILE A 43 -11.65 11.62 -2.13
CA ILE A 43 -12.89 10.91 -2.41
C ILE A 43 -14.06 11.46 -1.60
N ASP A 44 -15.05 11.99 -2.30
CA ASP A 44 -16.29 12.47 -1.72
C ASP A 44 -17.16 11.31 -1.26
N ASP A 45 -17.94 11.50 -0.20
CA ASP A 45 -18.83 10.46 0.32
C ASP A 45 -19.89 10.05 -0.71
N ASP A 46 -20.44 11.02 -1.45
CA ASP A 46 -21.44 10.78 -2.50
C ASP A 46 -20.86 9.98 -3.69
N ALA A 47 -19.54 10.07 -3.91
CA ALA A 47 -18.85 9.36 -4.98
C ALA A 47 -18.57 7.88 -4.63
N LEU A 48 -18.70 7.47 -3.36
CA LEU A 48 -18.42 6.09 -2.93
C LEU A 48 -19.33 5.08 -3.60
N SER A 49 -20.61 5.41 -3.78
CA SER A 49 -21.57 4.57 -4.49
C SER A 49 -21.11 4.28 -5.93
N PHE A 50 -20.57 5.29 -6.60
CA PHE A 50 -19.99 5.19 -7.95
C PHE A 50 -18.68 4.39 -7.95
N ALA A 51 -17.80 4.63 -6.98
CA ALA A 51 -16.56 3.89 -6.77
C ALA A 51 -16.81 2.40 -6.71
N LEU A 52 -17.80 2.04 -5.90
CA LEU A 52 -18.25 0.68 -5.70
C LEU A 52 -18.89 0.19 -7.00
N ALA A 53 -19.78 0.93 -7.67
CA ALA A 53 -20.47 0.46 -8.88
C ALA A 53 -19.58 0.13 -10.12
N SER A 54 -18.26 0.26 -10.05
CA SER A 54 -17.33 -0.10 -11.15
C SER A 54 -17.51 -1.55 -11.64
N LYS A 55 -17.92 -1.71 -12.90
CA LYS A 55 -18.03 -3.03 -13.57
C LYS A 55 -16.72 -3.53 -14.16
N ARG A 56 -15.76 -2.63 -14.41
CA ARG A 56 -14.48 -2.94 -15.10
C ARG A 56 -13.38 -3.39 -14.14
N TYR A 57 -13.33 -2.78 -12.96
CA TYR A 57 -12.33 -3.07 -11.94
C TYR A 57 -13.00 -3.46 -10.63
N ARG A 58 -12.41 -4.43 -9.93
CA ARG A 58 -12.81 -4.86 -8.59
C ARG A 58 -11.70 -4.47 -7.62
N LEU A 59 -12.02 -3.57 -6.69
CA LEU A 59 -11.06 -3.10 -5.70
C LEU A 59 -10.90 -4.12 -4.57
N ALA A 60 -9.66 -4.30 -4.10
CA ALA A 60 -9.36 -4.97 -2.85
C ALA A 60 -8.36 -4.11 -2.06
N ILE A 61 -8.63 -3.93 -0.77
CA ILE A 61 -7.81 -3.15 0.15
C ILE A 61 -7.33 -4.11 1.23
N LEU A 62 -6.02 -4.19 1.40
CA LEU A 62 -5.40 -5.05 2.40
C LEU A 62 -5.07 -4.22 3.64
N THR A 63 -5.49 -4.72 4.79
CA THR A 63 -5.17 -4.15 6.10
C THR A 63 -4.67 -5.26 7.02
N SER A 64 -4.06 -4.88 8.13
CA SER A 64 -3.67 -5.80 9.19
C SER A 64 -4.38 -5.45 10.49
N ARG A 65 -5.16 -6.38 11.04
CA ARG A 65 -5.74 -6.22 12.38
C ARG A 65 -4.67 -6.63 13.40
N ALA A 66 -4.19 -5.69 14.17
CA ALA A 66 -3.15 -5.92 15.16
C ALA A 66 -3.66 -6.81 16.30
N GLU A 67 -2.79 -7.68 16.80
CA GLU A 67 -3.10 -8.66 17.85
C GLU A 67 -2.25 -8.42 19.11
N HIS A 68 -2.83 -8.68 20.28
CA HIS A 68 -2.11 -8.62 21.56
C HIS A 68 -1.33 -7.30 21.77
N LEU A 69 -0.02 -7.36 21.95
CA LEU A 69 0.83 -6.19 22.25
C LEU A 69 0.87 -5.18 21.09
N THR A 70 0.75 -5.62 19.83
CA THR A 70 0.80 -4.70 18.67
C THR A 70 -0.50 -3.89 18.53
N ALA A 71 -1.59 -4.36 19.15
CA ALA A 71 -2.88 -3.66 19.22
C ALA A 71 -2.89 -2.52 20.25
N SER A 72 -1.91 -2.45 21.14
CA SER A 72 -1.83 -1.40 22.17
C SER A 72 -1.62 -0.01 21.56
N ASP A 73 -2.29 1.00 22.12
CA ASP A 73 -2.02 2.41 21.81
C ASP A 73 -0.80 2.96 22.58
N ARG A 74 -0.32 2.24 23.61
CA ARG A 74 0.86 2.67 24.38
C ARG A 74 2.10 2.44 23.53
N PRO A 75 2.86 3.48 23.13
CA PRO A 75 3.93 3.34 22.14
C PRO A 75 5.02 2.34 22.52
N TRP A 76 5.38 2.25 23.81
CA TRP A 76 6.41 1.31 24.27
C TRP A 76 5.92 -0.15 24.29
N VAL A 77 4.66 -0.40 24.63
CA VAL A 77 4.05 -1.75 24.54
C VAL A 77 3.98 -2.19 23.09
N GLN A 78 3.52 -1.28 22.24
CA GLN A 78 3.43 -1.52 20.81
C GLN A 78 4.81 -1.81 20.19
N LYS A 79 5.82 -0.99 20.51
CA LYS A 79 7.21 -1.21 20.09
C LYS A 79 7.72 -2.58 20.52
N ALA A 80 7.50 -2.97 21.77
CA ALA A 80 7.87 -4.30 22.26
C ALA A 80 7.17 -5.42 21.46
N GLY A 81 5.87 -5.25 21.17
CA GLY A 81 5.11 -6.16 20.30
C GLY A 81 5.71 -6.30 18.91
N PHE A 82 6.11 -5.20 18.27
CA PHE A 82 6.75 -5.24 16.95
C PHE A 82 8.16 -5.82 16.97
N ILE A 83 8.94 -5.60 18.03
CA ILE A 83 10.25 -6.25 18.20
C ILE A 83 10.06 -7.77 18.30
N LEU A 84 9.11 -8.23 19.12
CA LEU A 84 8.79 -9.66 19.22
C LEU A 84 8.28 -10.23 17.89
N GLY A 85 7.43 -9.48 17.18
CA GLY A 85 6.95 -9.83 15.85
C GLY A 85 8.07 -9.95 14.83
N PHE A 86 9.03 -9.02 14.84
CA PHE A 86 10.22 -9.05 13.99
C PHE A 86 11.08 -10.27 14.27
N LEU A 87 11.38 -10.56 15.55
CA LEU A 87 12.15 -11.75 15.95
C LEU A 87 11.44 -13.04 15.52
N ALA A 88 10.13 -13.13 15.71
CA ALA A 88 9.35 -14.27 15.28
C ALA A 88 9.34 -14.41 13.74
N ASN A 89 9.17 -13.32 13.00
CA ASN A 89 9.23 -13.32 11.54
C ASN A 89 10.62 -13.74 11.01
N ALA A 90 11.69 -13.31 11.68
CA ALA A 90 13.05 -13.71 11.34
C ALA A 90 13.26 -15.23 11.50
N LEU A 91 12.68 -15.83 12.54
CA LEU A 91 12.66 -17.28 12.72
C LEU A 91 11.82 -17.98 11.65
N HIS A 92 10.59 -17.55 11.44
CA HIS A 92 9.72 -18.08 10.39
C HIS A 92 8.64 -17.06 9.95
N PRO A 93 8.47 -16.77 8.64
CA PRO A 93 7.54 -15.76 8.15
C PRO A 93 6.10 -15.93 8.62
N SER A 94 5.64 -17.18 8.73
CA SER A 94 4.25 -17.47 9.13
C SER A 94 3.93 -17.08 10.58
N LEU A 95 4.94 -16.77 11.40
CA LEU A 95 4.76 -16.34 12.79
C LEU A 95 4.31 -14.89 12.89
N VAL A 96 4.43 -14.08 11.83
CA VAL A 96 3.83 -12.73 11.78
C VAL A 96 2.33 -12.76 12.08
N HIS A 97 1.66 -13.85 11.72
CA HIS A 97 0.23 -14.07 11.96
C HIS A 97 -0.15 -14.22 13.44
N ARG A 98 0.82 -14.31 14.36
CA ARG A 98 0.57 -14.26 15.81
C ARG A 98 0.47 -12.82 16.33
N PHE A 99 0.90 -11.85 15.54
CA PHE A 99 0.98 -10.43 15.91
C PHE A 99 0.04 -9.56 15.08
N ALA A 100 -0.45 -10.09 13.96
CA ALA A 100 -1.45 -9.43 13.14
C ALA A 100 -2.25 -10.44 12.32
N GLU A 101 -3.52 -10.16 12.14
CA GLU A 101 -4.41 -10.89 11.24
C GLU A 101 -4.53 -10.13 9.91
N ARG A 102 -4.41 -10.84 8.80
CA ARG A 102 -4.64 -10.28 7.46
C ARG A 102 -6.13 -10.07 7.24
N ILE A 103 -6.52 -8.86 6.86
CA ILE A 103 -7.90 -8.52 6.53
C ILE A 103 -7.96 -7.92 5.13
N VAL A 104 -8.79 -8.50 4.27
CA VAL A 104 -9.00 -8.03 2.90
C VAL A 104 -10.41 -7.47 2.76
N PHE A 105 -10.54 -6.16 2.60
CA PHE A 105 -11.81 -5.57 2.20
C PHE A 105 -11.91 -5.60 0.68
N TYR A 106 -13.03 -6.06 0.12
CA TYR A 106 -13.14 -6.24 -1.33
C TYR A 106 -14.49 -5.80 -1.87
N TYR A 107 -14.48 -5.35 -3.11
CA TYR A 107 -15.70 -5.07 -3.86
C TYR A 107 -16.03 -6.19 -4.87
N GLY A 108 -17.33 -6.46 -5.02
CA GLY A 108 -17.89 -7.39 -6.00
C GLY A 108 -18.46 -8.67 -5.38
N ALA A 109 -19.02 -9.53 -6.24
CA ALA A 109 -19.76 -10.73 -5.80
C ALA A 109 -18.90 -11.82 -5.13
N ARG A 110 -17.58 -11.76 -5.31
CA ARG A 110 -16.61 -12.73 -4.75
C ARG A 110 -15.40 -11.96 -4.21
N PRO A 111 -14.62 -12.51 -3.28
CA PRO A 111 -13.30 -11.97 -2.94
C PRO A 111 -12.30 -12.17 -4.09
N PRO A 112 -11.10 -11.58 -4.00
CA PRO A 112 -9.99 -11.91 -4.88
C PRO A 112 -9.65 -13.41 -4.84
N ASP A 113 -9.18 -13.97 -5.96
CA ASP A 113 -8.93 -15.42 -6.08
C ASP A 113 -7.92 -15.94 -5.04
N PHE A 114 -6.92 -15.15 -4.68
CA PHE A 114 -5.92 -15.53 -3.68
C PHE A 114 -6.55 -15.78 -2.28
N CYS A 115 -7.66 -15.12 -1.96
CA CYS A 115 -8.38 -15.33 -0.69
C CYS A 115 -9.04 -16.71 -0.61
N LEU A 116 -9.28 -17.34 -1.76
CA LEU A 116 -9.96 -18.64 -1.86
C LEU A 116 -8.98 -19.81 -2.04
N ARG A 117 -7.66 -19.54 -2.04
CA ARG A 117 -6.63 -20.57 -2.20
C ARG A 117 -6.39 -21.33 -0.89
N LYS A 118 -6.06 -22.61 -1.02
CA LYS A 118 -5.62 -23.43 0.13
C LYS A 118 -4.35 -22.80 0.72
N GLY A 119 -4.35 -22.57 2.03
CA GLY A 119 -3.24 -21.94 2.74
C GLY A 119 -3.36 -20.43 2.91
N PHE A 120 -4.40 -19.78 2.36
CA PHE A 120 -4.71 -18.40 2.72
C PHE A 120 -4.95 -18.29 4.24
N ARG A 121 -4.24 -17.37 4.89
CA ARG A 121 -4.36 -17.08 6.32
C ARG A 121 -4.84 -15.64 6.49
N GLY A 122 -6.10 -15.47 6.83
CA GLY A 122 -6.73 -14.17 6.99
C GLY A 122 -8.24 -14.27 6.81
N ARG A 123 -8.89 -13.10 6.84
CA ARG A 123 -10.33 -12.96 6.60
C ARG A 123 -10.57 -11.91 5.54
N PHE A 124 -11.74 -11.97 4.90
CA PHE A 124 -12.13 -11.01 3.88
C PHE A 124 -13.58 -10.58 4.09
N PHE A 125 -13.85 -9.30 3.83
CA PHE A 125 -15.15 -8.66 4.08
C PHE A 125 -15.55 -7.79 2.90
N PRO A 126 -16.86 -7.70 2.59
CA PRO A 126 -17.32 -6.79 1.55
C PRO A 126 -17.02 -5.33 1.92
N LEU A 127 -16.57 -4.58 0.93
CA LEU A 127 -16.42 -3.14 0.98
C LEU A 127 -17.79 -2.50 0.78
N SER A 128 -18.11 -1.51 1.61
CA SER A 128 -19.33 -0.70 1.56
C SER A 128 -18.97 0.77 1.74
N GLU A 129 -19.89 1.67 1.45
CA GLU A 129 -19.70 3.11 1.64
C GLU A 129 -19.26 3.43 3.09
N VAL A 130 -19.86 2.75 4.06
CA VAL A 130 -19.56 2.91 5.50
C VAL A 130 -18.12 2.55 5.88
N ASN A 131 -17.51 1.55 5.24
CA ASN A 131 -16.18 1.05 5.64
C ASN A 131 -15.06 1.42 4.65
N PHE A 132 -15.39 2.00 3.50
CA PHE A 132 -14.45 2.28 2.43
C PHE A 132 -13.28 3.14 2.90
N LYS A 133 -13.57 4.35 3.40
CA LYS A 133 -12.54 5.30 3.83
C LYS A 133 -11.73 4.75 4.99
N ALA A 134 -12.39 4.11 5.96
CA ALA A 134 -11.73 3.47 7.09
C ALA A 134 -10.74 2.38 6.65
N ALA A 135 -11.10 1.55 5.66
CA ALA A 135 -10.22 0.54 5.09
C ALA A 135 -9.02 1.17 4.35
N VAL A 136 -9.24 2.21 3.54
CA VAL A 136 -8.17 2.95 2.85
C VAL A 136 -7.19 3.55 3.85
N ILE A 137 -7.69 4.27 4.86
CA ILE A 137 -6.85 4.92 5.88
C ILE A 137 -6.08 3.86 6.68
N ALA A 138 -6.74 2.77 7.08
CA ALA A 138 -6.09 1.67 7.79
C ALA A 138 -4.97 1.04 6.95
N SER A 139 -5.17 0.87 5.64
CA SER A 139 -4.16 0.32 4.73
C SER A 139 -2.88 1.15 4.68
N GLY A 140 -2.95 2.46 4.95
CA GLY A 140 -1.79 3.36 5.02
C GLY A 140 -1.34 3.72 6.45
N ALA A 141 -1.96 3.14 7.48
CA ALA A 141 -1.67 3.47 8.88
C ALA A 141 -0.43 2.73 9.37
N ILE A 142 0.74 3.24 8.99
CA ILE A 142 2.06 2.66 9.30
C ILE A 142 2.22 2.51 10.83
N PRO A 143 2.58 1.32 11.33
CA PRO A 143 2.78 1.10 12.75
C PRO A 143 3.74 2.10 13.42
N ILE A 144 3.44 2.46 14.68
CA ILE A 144 4.19 3.41 15.52
C ILE A 144 4.09 4.86 15.03
N ALA A 145 4.16 5.11 13.73
CA ALA A 145 4.08 6.45 13.13
C ALA A 145 2.64 6.97 13.07
N VAL A 146 1.66 6.10 12.80
CA VAL A 146 0.25 6.46 12.63
C VAL A 146 -0.60 5.66 13.61
N ALA A 147 -1.57 6.31 14.24
CA ALA A 147 -2.56 5.63 15.07
C ALA A 147 -3.36 4.63 14.23
N GLY A 148 -3.79 3.53 14.85
CA GLY A 148 -4.56 2.51 14.15
C GLY A 148 -6.02 2.94 14.03
N VAL A 149 -6.69 2.51 12.97
CA VAL A 149 -8.13 2.71 12.80
C VAL A 149 -8.86 1.65 13.63
N ARG A 150 -9.85 2.05 14.43
CA ARG A 150 -10.56 1.13 15.31
C ARG A 150 -11.85 0.65 14.67
N ASP A 151 -12.18 -0.62 14.93
CA ASP A 151 -13.52 -1.19 14.79
C ASP A 151 -14.17 -0.90 13.42
N ILE A 152 -13.46 -1.25 12.34
CA ILE A 152 -13.93 -1.01 10.98
C ILE A 152 -15.23 -1.79 10.73
N PHE A 153 -16.27 -1.08 10.31
CA PHE A 153 -17.60 -1.62 10.09
C PHE A 153 -17.62 -2.87 9.19
N GLY A 154 -18.32 -3.91 9.66
CA GLY A 154 -18.46 -5.20 8.95
C GLY A 154 -17.30 -6.18 9.16
N ALA A 155 -16.22 -5.75 9.82
CA ALA A 155 -15.09 -6.60 10.19
C ALA A 155 -15.00 -6.73 11.74
N PRO A 156 -14.16 -7.64 12.28
CA PRO A 156 -14.05 -7.85 13.72
C PRO A 156 -13.54 -6.61 14.46
N ASP A 157 -14.00 -6.40 15.68
CA ASP A 157 -13.49 -5.34 16.53
C ASP A 157 -11.96 -5.47 16.75
N GLY A 158 -11.29 -4.33 16.85
CA GLY A 158 -9.85 -4.26 17.03
C GLY A 158 -9.20 -3.06 16.37
N VAL A 159 -7.86 -3.09 16.33
CA VAL A 159 -7.03 -1.99 15.82
C VAL A 159 -6.43 -2.39 14.47
N TYR A 160 -6.84 -1.70 13.43
CA TYR A 160 -6.43 -1.92 12.04
C TYR A 160 -5.28 -1.00 11.67
N ARG A 161 -4.31 -1.56 10.95
CA ARG A 161 -3.05 -0.94 10.55
C ARG A 161 -2.68 -1.32 9.13
N ASP A 162 -1.58 -0.76 8.66
CA ASP A 162 -1.03 -0.97 7.32
C ASP A 162 -0.99 -2.46 6.94
N GLY A 163 -1.59 -2.81 5.80
CA GLY A 163 -1.65 -4.18 5.29
C GLY A 163 -0.27 -4.72 4.91
N GLY A 164 0.67 -3.83 4.61
CA GLY A 164 2.05 -4.14 4.29
C GLY A 164 2.80 -4.85 5.42
N LEU A 165 2.30 -4.76 6.67
CA LEU A 165 2.84 -5.56 7.77
C LEU A 165 2.95 -7.05 7.42
N ILE A 166 1.94 -7.57 6.73
CA ILE A 166 1.87 -8.97 6.29
C ILE A 166 2.15 -9.09 4.78
N ASP A 167 1.66 -8.16 3.96
CA ASP A 167 1.73 -8.19 2.50
C ASP A 167 2.34 -6.90 1.93
N TYR A 168 3.62 -6.64 2.19
CA TYR A 168 4.28 -5.37 1.87
C TYR A 168 4.31 -5.09 0.37
N HIS A 169 5.08 -5.87 -0.38
CA HIS A 169 5.00 -5.91 -1.83
C HIS A 169 4.40 -7.25 -2.21
N ILE A 170 3.15 -7.48 -1.84
CA ILE A 170 2.35 -8.50 -2.51
C ILE A 170 2.88 -9.94 -2.23
N ASN A 171 2.44 -10.54 -1.12
CA ASN A 171 2.85 -11.89 -0.68
C ASN A 171 1.74 -12.94 -0.85
N GLN A 172 1.10 -12.95 -2.03
CA GLN A 172 0.04 -13.89 -2.38
C GLN A 172 0.37 -14.64 -3.67
N ASP A 173 -0.32 -15.75 -3.90
CA ASP A 173 -0.23 -16.51 -5.13
C ASP A 173 -1.17 -15.91 -6.18
N TYR A 174 -0.58 -15.19 -7.14
CA TYR A 174 -1.30 -14.40 -8.16
C TYR A 174 -1.63 -15.16 -9.42
N ARG A 175 -1.36 -16.47 -9.46
CA ARG A 175 -1.84 -17.28 -10.56
C ARG A 175 -3.34 -17.09 -10.65
N THR A 176 -3.86 -16.80 -11.82
CA THR A 176 -5.31 -16.65 -12.00
C THR A 176 -5.86 -17.98 -12.48
N ARG A 177 -7.10 -18.33 -12.12
CA ARG A 177 -7.68 -19.62 -12.54
C ARG A 177 -7.85 -19.73 -14.06
N ASN A 178 -7.92 -18.60 -14.75
CA ASN A 178 -8.07 -18.51 -16.20
C ASN A 178 -6.74 -18.33 -16.94
N GLY A 179 -5.59 -18.41 -16.25
CA GLY A 179 -4.27 -18.26 -16.88
C GLY A 179 -3.93 -16.81 -17.31
N GLY A 180 -4.70 -15.83 -16.87
CA GLY A 180 -4.38 -14.41 -17.03
C GLY A 180 -3.17 -13.96 -16.21
N LEU A 181 -2.55 -12.87 -16.67
CA LEU A 181 -1.41 -12.23 -16.04
C LEU A 181 -1.87 -11.21 -14.98
N THR A 182 -1.03 -11.00 -13.96
CA THR A 182 -1.14 -9.92 -12.98
C THR A 182 -0.15 -8.83 -13.37
N LEU A 183 -0.67 -7.65 -13.70
CA LEU A 183 0.15 -6.47 -13.92
C LEU A 183 0.47 -5.82 -12.56
N PHE A 184 1.74 -5.66 -12.25
CA PHE A 184 2.21 -5.08 -10.99
C PHE A 184 3.06 -3.85 -11.24
N PHE A 185 2.46 -2.67 -11.06
CA PHE A 185 3.21 -1.41 -11.02
C PHE A 185 3.92 -1.29 -9.68
N HIS A 186 5.23 -1.13 -9.73
CA HIS A 186 6.06 -1.08 -8.55
C HIS A 186 7.12 0.01 -8.65
N HIS A 187 7.63 0.44 -7.50
CA HIS A 187 8.64 1.50 -7.44
C HIS A 187 10.08 0.95 -7.43
N GLN A 188 10.26 -0.37 -7.31
CA GLN A 188 11.60 -0.96 -7.25
C GLN A 188 11.59 -2.37 -7.82
N GLU A 189 12.75 -2.88 -8.22
CA GLU A 189 12.89 -4.25 -8.71
C GLU A 189 12.59 -5.28 -7.59
N ARG A 190 13.11 -5.05 -6.38
CA ARG A 190 13.01 -6.02 -5.30
C ARG A 190 11.58 -6.12 -4.74
N ILE A 191 10.98 -7.30 -4.87
CA ILE A 191 9.73 -7.65 -4.18
C ILE A 191 10.03 -8.13 -2.76
N ILE A 192 9.40 -7.49 -1.78
CA ILE A 192 9.59 -7.76 -0.34
C ILE A 192 8.28 -8.32 0.21
N PRO A 193 8.24 -9.58 0.69
CA PRO A 193 6.99 -10.23 1.10
C PRO A 193 6.22 -9.51 2.22
N GLY A 194 6.85 -9.32 3.38
CA GLY A 194 6.27 -8.59 4.50
C GLY A 194 7.14 -7.39 4.91
N TRP A 195 6.55 -6.42 5.60
CA TRP A 195 7.27 -5.20 5.99
C TRP A 195 8.50 -5.51 6.86
N LEU A 196 8.38 -6.52 7.73
CA LEU A 196 9.45 -7.01 8.61
C LEU A 196 10.60 -7.69 7.84
N ASP A 197 10.43 -7.97 6.55
CA ASP A 197 11.46 -8.56 5.70
C ASP A 197 12.32 -7.52 4.96
N LYS A 198 12.03 -6.22 5.11
CA LYS A 198 12.75 -5.13 4.40
C LYS A 198 14.26 -5.23 4.60
N GLY A 199 14.71 -5.46 5.84
CA GLY A 199 16.13 -5.66 6.19
C GLY A 199 16.69 -7.05 5.88
N LEU A 200 15.83 -8.06 5.67
CA LEU A 200 16.23 -9.43 5.40
C LEU A 200 16.46 -9.63 3.89
N LYS A 201 17.61 -9.19 3.37
CA LYS A 201 17.91 -9.16 1.92
C LYS A 201 17.68 -10.47 1.17
N ARG A 202 17.80 -11.62 1.84
CA ARG A 202 17.58 -12.95 1.25
C ARG A 202 16.11 -13.39 1.20
N ARG A 203 15.21 -12.70 1.92
CA ARG A 203 13.78 -13.01 1.87
C ARG A 203 13.24 -12.64 0.48
N ARG A 204 12.56 -13.60 -0.12
CA ARG A 204 11.85 -13.48 -1.41
C ARG A 204 10.45 -14.09 -1.26
N PRO A 205 9.50 -13.72 -2.14
CA PRO A 205 8.22 -14.42 -2.24
C PRO A 205 8.43 -15.93 -2.45
N PRO A 206 7.49 -16.78 -1.99
CA PRO A 206 7.55 -18.21 -2.26
C PRO A 206 7.66 -18.52 -3.75
N GLU A 207 8.30 -19.64 -4.07
CA GLU A 207 8.44 -20.11 -5.45
C GLU A 207 7.06 -20.29 -6.11
N GLY A 208 6.96 -19.89 -7.38
CA GLY A 208 5.73 -19.98 -8.16
C GLY A 208 4.69 -18.88 -7.92
N PHE A 209 4.84 -18.05 -6.87
CA PHE A 209 3.85 -17.00 -6.55
C PHE A 209 3.81 -15.89 -7.60
N LEU A 210 4.95 -15.65 -8.26
CA LEU A 210 5.15 -14.57 -9.21
C LEU A 210 5.15 -15.03 -10.68
N ASP A 211 4.92 -16.32 -10.96
CA ASP A 211 5.03 -16.88 -12.33
C ASP A 211 4.11 -16.22 -13.36
N SER A 212 3.01 -15.64 -12.89
CA SER A 212 2.04 -14.93 -13.72
C SER A 212 2.09 -13.41 -13.53
N VAL A 213 3.19 -12.87 -12.99
CA VAL A 213 3.34 -11.43 -12.72
C VAL A 213 4.17 -10.77 -13.82
N VAL A 214 3.63 -9.71 -14.41
CA VAL A 214 4.39 -8.75 -15.23
C VAL A 214 4.57 -7.50 -14.39
N MET A 215 5.81 -7.24 -13.96
CA MET A 215 6.13 -6.09 -13.13
C MET A 215 6.62 -4.93 -13.99
N VAL A 216 6.14 -3.72 -13.71
CA VAL A 216 6.55 -2.47 -14.35
C VAL A 216 7.13 -1.57 -13.27
N TYR A 217 8.39 -1.16 -13.41
CA TYR A 217 9.10 -0.33 -12.43
C TYR A 217 10.10 0.61 -13.14
N PRO A 218 10.47 1.75 -12.52
CA PRO A 218 11.40 2.69 -13.13
C PRO A 218 12.81 2.10 -13.24
N SER A 219 13.49 2.39 -14.35
CA SER A 219 14.89 1.98 -14.55
C SER A 219 15.85 2.71 -13.60
N GLU A 220 17.00 2.13 -13.32
CA GLU A 220 18.03 2.75 -12.47
C GLU A 220 18.43 4.14 -12.99
N GLY A 221 18.68 4.27 -14.30
CA GLY A 221 19.03 5.54 -14.93
C GLY A 221 17.92 6.59 -14.88
N PHE A 222 16.65 6.20 -14.68
CA PHE A 222 15.58 7.15 -14.35
C PHE A 222 15.68 7.60 -12.89
N VAL A 223 15.85 6.65 -11.97
CA VAL A 223 15.94 6.90 -10.53
C VAL A 223 17.11 7.83 -10.18
N GLU A 224 18.26 7.67 -10.83
CA GLU A 224 19.44 8.54 -10.66
C GLU A 224 19.17 10.02 -11.00
N ARG A 225 18.19 10.31 -11.85
CA ARG A 225 17.81 11.69 -12.22
C ARG A 225 16.83 12.34 -11.24
N LEU A 226 16.26 11.56 -10.33
CA LEU A 226 15.38 12.08 -9.30
C LEU A 226 16.18 12.90 -8.28
N PRO A 227 15.55 13.82 -7.54
CA PRO A 227 16.18 14.46 -6.39
C PRO A 227 16.81 13.42 -5.45
N ASP A 228 18.03 13.70 -5.01
CA ASP A 228 18.86 12.80 -4.19
C ASP A 228 19.18 11.43 -4.82
N GLY A 229 18.94 11.25 -6.13
CA GLY A 229 19.21 10.01 -6.85
C GLY A 229 18.39 8.81 -6.37
N ARG A 230 17.20 9.06 -5.81
CA ARG A 230 16.33 8.01 -5.26
C ARG A 230 14.86 8.36 -5.38
N ILE A 231 14.02 7.34 -5.24
CA ILE A 231 12.57 7.54 -5.13
C ILE A 231 12.27 8.15 -3.75
N PRO A 232 11.46 9.23 -3.69
CA PRO A 232 11.06 9.82 -2.43
C PRO A 232 10.27 8.83 -1.57
N ASP A 233 10.49 8.86 -0.26
CA ASP A 233 9.80 7.97 0.67
C ASP A 233 9.45 8.67 1.98
N ARG A 234 8.74 7.96 2.87
CA ARG A 234 8.28 8.51 4.15
C ARG A 234 9.40 9.01 5.07
N GLY A 235 10.65 8.57 4.87
CA GLY A 235 11.81 9.05 5.60
C GLY A 235 12.06 10.53 5.36
N ASP A 236 11.59 11.07 4.23
CA ASP A 236 11.75 12.48 3.89
C ASP A 236 11.03 13.41 4.87
N PHE A 237 9.93 12.96 5.49
CA PHE A 237 9.27 13.73 6.55
C PHE A 237 10.17 13.93 7.78
N GLU A 238 11.04 12.97 8.09
CA GLU A 238 11.98 13.05 9.20
C GLU A 238 13.24 13.83 8.80
N THR A 239 13.81 13.53 7.63
CA THR A 239 15.00 14.20 7.09
C THR A 239 14.79 15.71 6.94
N PHE A 240 13.62 16.13 6.46
CA PHE A 240 13.27 17.52 6.19
C PHE A 240 12.30 18.10 7.21
N ILE A 241 12.30 17.58 8.45
CA ILE A 241 11.37 18.02 9.51
C ILE A 241 11.45 19.53 9.79
N ASP A 242 12.63 20.13 9.65
CA ASP A 242 12.86 21.57 9.85
C ASP A 242 12.89 22.36 8.51
N ASP A 243 12.74 21.69 7.36
CA ASP A 243 12.67 22.31 6.02
C ASP A 243 11.66 21.57 5.10
N PRO A 244 10.35 21.59 5.44
CA PRO A 244 9.33 20.91 4.65
C PRO A 244 9.21 21.49 3.23
N ALA A 245 9.64 22.74 3.00
CA ALA A 245 9.57 23.39 1.69
C ALA A 245 10.48 22.70 0.66
N THR A 246 11.71 22.38 1.04
CA THR A 246 12.64 21.61 0.17
C THR A 246 12.08 20.23 -0.15
N ARG A 247 11.53 19.53 0.85
CA ARG A 247 10.89 18.22 0.63
C ARG A 247 9.73 18.32 -0.37
N ILE A 248 8.85 19.31 -0.22
CA ILE A 248 7.74 19.56 -1.18
C ILE A 248 8.29 19.78 -2.59
N ALA A 249 9.31 20.61 -2.73
CA ALA A 249 9.93 20.90 -4.01
C ALA A 249 10.53 19.63 -4.66
N ASN A 250 11.22 18.80 -3.89
CA ASN A 250 11.78 17.54 -4.35
C ASN A 250 10.69 16.55 -4.80
N TRP A 251 9.61 16.43 -4.04
CA TRP A 251 8.50 15.55 -4.39
C TRP A 251 7.77 16.03 -5.65
N ARG A 252 7.49 17.34 -5.77
CA ARG A 252 6.91 17.92 -7.00
C ARG A 252 7.82 17.73 -8.21
N ARG A 253 9.14 17.87 -8.04
CA ARG A 253 10.10 17.62 -9.11
C ARG A 253 10.08 16.16 -9.55
N THR A 254 9.97 15.23 -8.60
CA THR A 254 9.83 13.79 -8.89
C THR A 254 8.56 13.49 -9.68
N VAL A 255 7.43 14.08 -9.29
CA VAL A 255 6.17 13.97 -10.05
C VAL A 255 6.35 14.48 -11.47
N ALA A 256 6.89 15.68 -11.66
CA ALA A 256 7.11 16.28 -12.97
C ALA A 256 8.03 15.41 -13.87
N LEU A 257 9.06 14.80 -13.29
CA LEU A 257 9.94 13.88 -14.03
C LEU A 257 9.23 12.56 -14.38
N SER A 258 8.20 12.17 -13.62
CA SER A 258 7.47 10.91 -13.81
C SER A 258 6.28 11.03 -14.77
N GLU A 259 5.90 12.24 -15.21
CA GLU A 259 4.71 12.47 -16.04
C GLU A 259 4.75 11.67 -17.36
N SER A 260 5.91 11.54 -17.99
CA SER A 260 6.05 10.82 -19.28
C SER A 260 5.97 9.30 -19.15
N LEU A 261 6.24 8.73 -17.97
CA LEU A 261 6.34 7.27 -17.80
C LEU A 261 5.04 6.55 -18.15
N GLY A 262 3.90 7.17 -17.86
CA GLY A 262 2.59 6.61 -18.20
C GLY A 262 2.35 6.60 -19.71
N GLU A 263 2.73 7.67 -20.41
CA GLU A 263 2.62 7.79 -21.87
C GLU A 263 3.55 6.79 -22.56
N GLU A 264 4.81 6.70 -22.14
CA GLU A 264 5.78 5.73 -22.63
C GLU A 264 5.25 4.29 -22.53
N PHE A 265 4.64 3.94 -21.39
CA PHE A 265 4.02 2.62 -21.20
C PHE A 265 2.82 2.39 -22.14
N LEU A 266 1.95 3.39 -22.29
CA LEU A 266 0.80 3.29 -23.19
C LEU A 266 1.22 3.18 -24.67
N GLU A 267 2.28 3.87 -25.08
CA GLU A 267 2.87 3.78 -26.42
C GLU A 267 3.45 2.39 -26.70
N LEU A 268 4.12 1.77 -25.72
CA LEU A 268 4.61 0.40 -25.83
C LEU A 268 3.46 -0.59 -26.05
N ILE A 269 2.35 -0.42 -25.34
CA ILE A 269 1.14 -1.25 -25.52
C ILE A 269 0.51 -0.99 -26.89
N ALA A 270 0.23 0.26 -27.23
CA ALA A 270 -0.46 0.63 -28.46
C ALA A 270 0.33 0.22 -29.71
N GLY A 271 1.66 0.29 -29.64
CA GLY A 271 2.55 -0.14 -30.72
C GLY A 271 2.82 -1.65 -30.77
N GLY A 272 2.32 -2.45 -29.82
CA GLY A 272 2.61 -3.89 -29.75
C GLY A 272 4.08 -4.23 -29.44
N ARG A 273 4.83 -3.27 -28.88
CA ARG A 273 6.28 -3.36 -28.61
C ARG A 273 6.62 -3.79 -27.19
N LEU A 274 5.61 -4.09 -26.37
CA LEU A 274 5.83 -4.52 -24.98
C LEU A 274 6.75 -5.74 -24.90
N GLN A 275 6.59 -6.70 -25.81
CA GLN A 275 7.42 -7.90 -25.91
C GLN A 275 8.90 -7.61 -26.19
N ASP A 276 9.22 -6.44 -26.74
CA ASP A 276 10.60 -6.06 -27.08
C ASP A 276 11.37 -5.55 -25.86
N VAL A 277 10.66 -5.19 -24.78
CA VAL A 277 11.22 -4.59 -23.56
C VAL A 277 10.98 -5.44 -22.31
N VAL A 278 10.18 -6.50 -22.40
CA VAL A 278 9.95 -7.43 -21.29
C VAL A 278 11.13 -8.39 -21.16
N GLU A 279 11.70 -8.43 -19.96
CA GLU A 279 12.78 -9.33 -19.60
C GLU A 279 12.42 -10.20 -18.39
N ARG A 280 13.19 -11.28 -18.20
CA ARG A 280 13.04 -12.17 -17.05
C ARG A 280 13.89 -11.66 -15.90
N LEU A 281 13.24 -11.41 -14.75
CA LEU A 281 13.87 -11.12 -13.45
C LEU A 281 14.35 -12.39 -12.73
#